data_AF-A0A377TPJ4-F1
#
_entry.id   AF-A0A377TPJ4-F1
#
_cell.length_a   1.000
_cell.length_b   1.000
_cell.length_c   1.000
_cell.angle_alpha   90.00
_cell.angle_beta   90.00
_cell.angle_gamma   90.00
#
_symmetry.space_group_name_H-M   'P 1'
#
loop_
_entity.id
_entity.type
_entity.pdbx_description
1 polymer ?
#
loop_
_entity_poly.entity_id
_entity_poly.type
_entity_poly.pdbx_seq_one_letter_code
_entity_poly.pdbx_strand_id
1 'polypeptide(L)'
;MTQAEQTFVFDNVYFQPVPALLCEFSAPVKLEYKWSDQQLTFLMRHARNDFSRWDAAQSLLATYIKLNVNRHQQGQPLSLPVHVADAFRAILLDEKIDPALAAEILTLPSANEIAEMFAIIDPIAIAAVREALTRTLANELADEFLAVYNANKLDSYRVEHADIGKRALRNTCLRYLAFAEPTLGDKLVATQYHQADNMTDALAALSAAVAAELPCRDALMQEYDDKWHQDGLVMDKWFILQSTSPAANVVEPCAVC
;
A
#
# COMPACT_ATOMS: atom_id res chain seq x y z
N MET A 1 -31.25 5.36 -5.23
CA MET A 1 -31.80 4.04 -5.62
C MET A 1 -32.82 3.62 -4.56
N THR A 2 -34.09 3.38 -4.91
CA THR A 2 -35.17 3.12 -3.93
C THR A 2 -35.92 1.80 -4.12
N GLN A 3 -35.78 1.17 -5.28
CA GLN A 3 -36.41 -0.12 -5.60
C GLN A 3 -35.37 -1.25 -5.64
N ALA A 4 -35.82 -2.50 -5.58
CA ALA A 4 -34.97 -3.69 -5.71
C ALA A 4 -34.23 -3.73 -7.07
N GLU A 5 -34.91 -3.29 -8.12
CA GLU A 5 -34.35 -3.11 -9.46
C GLU A 5 -34.92 -1.82 -10.04
N GLN A 6 -34.08 -1.01 -10.69
CA GLN A 6 -34.52 0.22 -11.36
C GLN A 6 -33.56 0.59 -12.50
N THR A 7 -34.08 1.21 -13.55
CA THR A 7 -33.30 1.62 -14.73
C THR A 7 -33.25 3.13 -14.82
N PHE A 8 -32.05 3.68 -15.02
CA PHE A 8 -31.83 5.09 -15.29
C PHE A 8 -31.37 5.27 -16.74
N VAL A 9 -32.01 6.16 -17.49
CA VAL A 9 -31.68 6.48 -18.88
C VAL A 9 -31.16 7.91 -18.95
N PHE A 10 -30.03 8.09 -19.63
CA PHE A 10 -29.41 9.39 -19.85
C PHE A 10 -29.35 9.68 -21.35
N ASP A 11 -29.93 10.81 -21.77
CA ASP A 11 -29.91 11.27 -23.16
C ASP A 11 -28.64 12.07 -23.47
N ASN A 12 -28.38 12.34 -24.76
CA ASN A 12 -27.23 13.14 -25.23
C ASN A 12 -25.85 12.58 -24.84
N VAL A 13 -25.73 11.25 -24.76
CA VAL A 13 -24.45 10.55 -24.55
C VAL A 13 -23.80 10.29 -25.90
N TYR A 14 -22.96 11.23 -26.36
CA TYR A 14 -22.38 11.23 -27.71
C TYR A 14 -21.26 10.18 -27.93
N PHE A 15 -20.72 9.62 -26.86
CA PHE A 15 -19.68 8.59 -26.89
C PHE A 15 -19.96 7.52 -25.83
N GLN A 16 -19.49 6.29 -26.05
CA GLN A 16 -19.62 5.23 -25.06
C GLN A 16 -18.90 5.63 -23.75
N PRO A 17 -19.60 5.74 -22.61
CA PRO A 17 -19.01 6.28 -21.39
C PRO A 17 -18.17 5.26 -20.63
N VAL A 18 -17.18 5.74 -19.90
CA VAL A 18 -16.55 5.02 -18.78
C VAL A 18 -17.13 5.59 -17.49
N PRO A 19 -18.01 4.86 -16.78
CA PRO A 19 -18.69 5.41 -15.61
C PRO A 19 -17.77 5.44 -14.40
N ALA A 20 -17.85 6.49 -13.59
CA ALA A 20 -17.46 6.45 -12.19
C ALA A 20 -18.73 6.21 -11.38
N LEU A 21 -18.79 5.11 -10.63
CA LEU A 21 -19.97 4.68 -9.88
C LEU A 21 -19.71 4.84 -8.38
N LEU A 22 -20.77 5.05 -7.61
CA LEU A 22 -20.69 5.20 -6.14
C LEU A 22 -19.65 6.25 -5.69
N CYS A 23 -19.54 7.36 -6.45
CA CYS A 23 -18.55 8.42 -6.19
C CYS A 23 -18.59 8.88 -4.73
N GLU A 24 -17.41 9.11 -4.14
CA GLU A 24 -17.22 9.50 -2.73
C GLU A 24 -17.89 8.53 -1.74
N PHE A 25 -18.01 7.25 -2.13
CA PHE A 25 -18.70 6.23 -1.35
C PHE A 25 -20.11 6.69 -0.93
N SER A 26 -20.88 7.21 -1.89
CA SER A 26 -22.16 7.89 -1.64
C SER A 26 -23.21 7.07 -0.87
N ALA A 27 -23.01 5.75 -0.75
CA ALA A 27 -23.77 4.86 0.12
C ALA A 27 -22.88 3.69 0.60
N PRO A 28 -23.08 3.17 1.83
CA PRO A 28 -22.28 2.09 2.39
C PRO A 28 -22.71 0.71 1.87
N VAL A 29 -22.41 0.42 0.59
CA VAL A 29 -22.84 -0.80 -0.10
C VAL A 29 -21.67 -1.49 -0.81
N LYS A 30 -21.77 -2.82 -1.00
CA LYS A 30 -20.87 -3.55 -1.90
C LYS A 30 -21.34 -3.33 -3.34
N LEU A 31 -20.50 -2.71 -4.17
CA LEU A 31 -20.78 -2.46 -5.58
C LEU A 31 -20.39 -3.67 -6.43
N GLU A 32 -21.34 -4.18 -7.22
CA GLU A 32 -21.07 -5.21 -8.22
C GLU A 32 -21.18 -4.61 -9.63
N TYR A 33 -20.03 -4.45 -10.29
CA TYR A 33 -19.94 -4.06 -11.68
C TYR A 33 -18.80 -4.83 -12.36
N LYS A 34 -19.04 -5.31 -13.59
CA LYS A 34 -18.05 -6.08 -14.35
C LYS A 34 -17.06 -5.15 -15.04
N TRP A 35 -16.17 -4.57 -14.25
CA TRP A 35 -15.12 -3.69 -14.73
C TRP A 35 -14.17 -4.40 -15.69
N SER A 36 -13.72 -3.70 -16.73
CA SER A 36 -12.48 -4.05 -17.42
C SER A 36 -11.31 -3.27 -16.84
N ASP A 37 -10.12 -3.86 -16.91
CA ASP A 37 -8.88 -3.18 -16.51
C ASP A 37 -8.67 -1.85 -17.24
N GLN A 38 -9.08 -1.78 -18.50
CA GLN A 38 -9.00 -0.54 -19.28
C GLN A 38 -9.90 0.56 -18.71
N GLN A 39 -11.10 0.22 -18.22
CA GLN A 39 -11.98 1.20 -17.56
C GLN A 39 -11.36 1.69 -16.26
N LEU A 40 -10.82 0.78 -15.43
CA LEU A 40 -10.23 1.13 -14.14
C LEU A 40 -8.97 1.99 -14.30
N THR A 41 -8.06 1.58 -15.19
CA THR A 41 -6.85 2.36 -15.51
C THR A 41 -7.18 3.70 -16.17
N PHE A 42 -8.27 3.79 -16.95
CA PHE A 42 -8.79 5.07 -17.45
C PHE A 42 -9.26 5.97 -16.31
N LEU A 43 -10.03 5.44 -15.35
CA LEU A 43 -10.50 6.19 -14.19
C LEU A 43 -9.34 6.66 -13.29
N MET A 44 -8.33 5.83 -13.06
CA MET A 44 -7.11 6.21 -12.33
C MET A 44 -6.40 7.43 -12.93
N ARG A 45 -6.55 7.68 -14.24
CA ARG A 45 -5.92 8.80 -14.95
C ARG A 45 -6.84 10.01 -15.14
N HIS A 46 -8.14 9.78 -15.32
CA HIS A 46 -9.06 10.80 -15.83
C HIS A 46 -10.24 11.11 -14.91
N ALA A 47 -10.46 10.35 -13.84
CA ALA A 47 -11.51 10.68 -12.89
C ALA A 47 -11.22 12.05 -12.26
N ARG A 48 -12.25 12.90 -12.19
CA ARG A 48 -12.14 14.26 -11.64
C ARG A 48 -11.98 14.29 -10.12
N ASN A 49 -12.49 13.26 -9.46
CA ASN A 49 -12.48 13.14 -8.01
C ASN A 49 -11.38 12.16 -7.59
N ASP A 50 -10.58 12.56 -6.60
CA ASP A 50 -9.43 11.80 -6.11
C ASP A 50 -9.85 10.46 -5.50
N PHE A 51 -10.98 10.41 -4.78
CA PHE A 51 -11.54 9.17 -4.27
C PHE A 51 -11.86 8.20 -5.41
N SER A 52 -12.40 8.67 -6.54
CA SER A 52 -12.68 7.81 -7.69
C SER A 52 -11.41 7.28 -8.37
N ARG A 53 -10.31 8.05 -8.37
CA ARG A 53 -9.01 7.56 -8.86
C ARG A 53 -8.49 6.43 -7.96
N TRP A 54 -8.58 6.64 -6.65
CA TRP A 54 -8.21 5.64 -5.64
C TRP A 54 -9.09 4.38 -5.70
N ASP A 55 -10.41 4.51 -5.71
CA ASP A 55 -11.35 3.39 -5.72
C ASP A 55 -11.21 2.54 -6.99
N ALA A 56 -10.89 3.17 -8.13
CA ALA A 56 -10.56 2.45 -9.35
C ALA A 56 -9.27 1.62 -9.21
N ALA A 57 -8.24 2.15 -8.54
CA ALA A 57 -7.02 1.40 -8.25
C ALA A 57 -7.30 0.23 -7.28
N GLN A 58 -8.13 0.43 -6.26
CA GLN A 58 -8.53 -0.62 -5.33
C GLN A 58 -9.31 -1.73 -6.03
N SER A 59 -10.23 -1.37 -6.93
CA SER A 59 -10.98 -2.32 -7.75
C SER A 59 -10.06 -3.12 -8.69
N LEU A 60 -9.02 -2.48 -9.24
CA LEU A 60 -8.03 -3.15 -10.07
C LEU A 60 -7.21 -4.16 -9.25
N LEU A 61 -6.70 -3.74 -8.09
CA LEU A 61 -5.97 -4.59 -7.16
C LEU A 61 -6.82 -5.77 -6.68
N ALA A 62 -8.09 -5.54 -6.34
CA ALA A 62 -8.99 -6.59 -5.85
C ALA A 62 -9.12 -7.76 -6.85
N THR A 63 -9.17 -7.48 -8.15
CA THR A 63 -9.18 -8.51 -9.20
C THR A 63 -7.93 -9.39 -9.14
N TYR A 64 -6.76 -8.77 -9.06
CA TYR A 64 -5.48 -9.49 -9.05
C TYR A 64 -5.15 -10.13 -7.70
N ILE A 65 -5.61 -9.57 -6.59
CA ILE A 65 -5.51 -10.19 -5.26
C ILE A 65 -6.36 -11.48 -5.24
N LYS A 66 -7.62 -11.42 -5.69
CA LYS A 66 -8.49 -12.61 -5.79
C LYS A 66 -7.89 -13.68 -6.68
N LEU A 67 -7.36 -13.29 -7.85
CA LEU A 67 -6.66 -14.21 -8.73
C LEU A 67 -5.50 -14.91 -8.01
N ASN A 68 -4.65 -14.14 -7.34
CA ASN A 68 -3.42 -14.67 -6.77
C ASN A 68 -3.62 -15.46 -5.47
N VAL A 69 -4.65 -15.16 -4.67
CA VAL A 69 -5.04 -16.01 -3.54
C VAL A 69 -5.48 -17.39 -4.02
N ASN A 70 -6.32 -17.46 -5.05
CA ASN A 70 -6.72 -18.74 -5.65
C ASN A 70 -5.52 -19.51 -6.24
N ARG A 71 -4.57 -18.81 -6.87
CA ARG A 71 -3.33 -19.41 -7.40
C ARG A 71 -2.44 -19.95 -6.29
N HIS A 72 -2.27 -19.20 -5.20
CA HIS A 72 -1.48 -19.61 -4.04
C HIS A 72 -2.02 -20.91 -3.43
N GLN A 73 -3.34 -21.03 -3.28
CA GLN A 73 -4.01 -22.25 -2.79
C GLN A 73 -3.76 -23.47 -3.68
N GLN A 74 -3.43 -23.25 -4.96
CA GLN A 74 -3.08 -24.29 -5.93
C GLN A 74 -1.56 -24.49 -6.08
N GLY A 75 -0.74 -23.83 -5.25
CA GLY A 75 0.73 -23.89 -5.32
C GLY A 75 1.32 -23.22 -6.57
N GLN A 76 0.60 -22.26 -7.17
CA GLN A 76 1.04 -21.53 -8.36
C GLN A 76 1.66 -20.17 -7.98
N PRO A 77 2.67 -19.70 -8.75
CA PRO A 77 3.30 -18.40 -8.49
C PRO A 77 2.36 -17.24 -8.81
N LEU A 78 2.69 -16.06 -8.27
CA LEU A 78 2.00 -14.80 -8.56
C LEU A 78 1.94 -14.54 -10.08
N SER A 79 0.80 -14.03 -10.54
CA SER A 79 0.59 -13.53 -11.90
C SER A 79 0.02 -12.12 -11.83
N LEU A 80 0.74 -11.16 -12.40
CA LEU A 80 0.33 -9.78 -12.52
C LEU A 80 0.64 -9.30 -13.95
N PRO A 81 -0.36 -8.89 -14.74
CA PRO A 81 -0.12 -8.35 -16.07
C PRO A 81 0.67 -7.05 -16.04
N VAL A 82 1.53 -6.88 -17.03
CA VAL A 82 2.43 -5.71 -17.16
C VAL A 82 1.65 -4.39 -17.12
N HIS A 83 0.48 -4.32 -17.78
CA HIS A 83 -0.32 -3.09 -17.82
C HIS A 83 -0.86 -2.66 -16.44
N VAL A 84 -0.93 -3.57 -15.46
CA VAL A 84 -1.30 -3.23 -14.09
C VAL A 84 -0.14 -2.54 -13.39
N ALA A 85 1.07 -3.10 -13.49
CA ALA A 85 2.27 -2.44 -12.98
C ALA A 85 2.48 -1.07 -13.64
N ASP A 86 2.25 -0.95 -14.95
CA ASP A 86 2.32 0.33 -15.67
C ASP A 86 1.28 1.35 -15.19
N ALA A 87 0.12 0.91 -14.68
CA ALA A 87 -0.85 1.82 -14.08
C ALA A 87 -0.30 2.46 -12.80
N PHE A 88 0.38 1.69 -11.95
CA PHE A 88 1.06 2.22 -10.75
C PHE A 88 2.30 3.04 -11.10
N ARG A 89 3.06 2.65 -12.14
CA ARG A 89 4.16 3.45 -12.70
C ARG A 89 3.67 4.82 -13.15
N ALA A 90 2.54 4.88 -13.84
CA ALA A 90 1.94 6.14 -14.28
C ALA A 90 1.53 7.04 -13.11
N ILE A 91 1.09 6.47 -11.98
CA ILE A 91 0.77 7.24 -10.77
C ILE A 91 2.05 7.78 -10.10
N LEU A 92 3.11 6.96 -9.99
CA LEU A 92 4.40 7.39 -9.44
C LEU A 92 5.02 8.55 -10.24
N LEU A 93 4.85 8.55 -11.55
CA LEU A 93 5.45 9.53 -12.47
C LEU A 93 4.52 10.71 -12.81
N ASP A 94 3.30 10.75 -12.26
CA ASP A 94 2.36 11.85 -12.49
C ASP A 94 2.71 13.05 -11.59
N GLU A 95 3.48 14.01 -12.09
CA GLU A 95 3.85 15.22 -11.34
C GLU A 95 2.66 16.09 -10.91
N LYS A 96 1.46 15.86 -11.47
CA LYS A 96 0.26 16.65 -11.17
C LYS A 96 -0.61 16.02 -10.09
N ILE A 97 -0.35 14.77 -9.72
CA ILE A 97 -1.13 14.11 -8.68
C ILE A 97 -0.79 14.71 -7.32
N ASP A 98 -1.78 14.84 -6.43
CA ASP A 98 -1.50 15.14 -5.03
C ASP A 98 -0.66 13.99 -4.43
N PRO A 99 0.51 14.27 -3.81
CA PRO A 99 1.30 13.26 -3.13
C PRO A 99 0.53 12.42 -2.12
N ALA A 100 -0.45 13.01 -1.43
CA ALA A 100 -1.32 12.27 -0.51
C ALA A 100 -2.16 11.22 -1.25
N LEU A 101 -2.77 11.58 -2.38
CA LEU A 101 -3.50 10.64 -3.22
C LEU A 101 -2.58 9.54 -3.79
N ALA A 102 -1.40 9.90 -4.28
CA ALA A 102 -0.44 8.91 -4.77
C ALA A 102 -0.04 7.91 -3.68
N ALA A 103 0.21 8.39 -2.45
CA ALA A 103 0.54 7.54 -1.31
C ALA A 103 -0.59 6.54 -0.99
N GLU A 104 -1.85 6.99 -1.03
CA GLU A 104 -3.02 6.12 -0.81
C GLU A 104 -3.23 5.12 -1.95
N ILE A 105 -3.06 5.52 -3.22
CA ILE A 105 -3.14 4.61 -4.37
C ILE A 105 -2.07 3.53 -4.30
N LEU A 106 -0.84 3.91 -3.91
CA LEU A 106 0.29 3.01 -3.78
C LEU A 106 0.27 2.19 -2.48
N THR A 107 -0.69 2.43 -1.58
CA THR A 107 -0.84 1.63 -0.37
C THR A 107 -1.71 0.42 -0.68
N LEU A 108 -1.10 -0.77 -0.69
CA LEU A 108 -1.86 -2.01 -0.90
C LEU A 108 -2.86 -2.24 0.23
N PRO A 109 -4.06 -2.77 -0.08
CA PRO A 109 -5.05 -3.18 0.92
C PRO A 109 -4.43 -3.99 2.06
N SER A 110 -4.87 -3.73 3.29
CA SER A 110 -4.52 -4.51 4.46
C SER A 110 -5.03 -5.95 4.35
N ALA A 111 -4.47 -6.85 5.17
CA ALA A 111 -4.93 -8.24 5.20
C ALA A 111 -6.43 -8.36 5.55
N ASN A 112 -6.95 -7.45 6.38
CA ASN A 112 -8.37 -7.39 6.74
C ASN A 112 -9.25 -6.94 5.58
N GLU A 113 -8.84 -5.89 4.85
CA GLU A 113 -9.55 -5.44 3.64
C GLU A 113 -9.56 -6.54 2.57
N ILE A 114 -8.45 -7.28 2.43
CA ILE A 114 -8.38 -8.42 1.54
C ILE A 114 -9.30 -9.55 2.01
N ALA A 115 -9.34 -9.84 3.31
CA ALA A 115 -10.20 -10.90 3.86
C ALA A 115 -11.69 -10.68 3.53
N GLU A 116 -12.16 -9.43 3.58
CA GLU A 116 -13.55 -9.05 3.23
C GLU A 116 -13.93 -9.33 1.76
N MET A 117 -12.94 -9.60 0.90
CA MET A 117 -13.15 -9.98 -0.50
C MET A 117 -13.54 -11.45 -0.69
N PHE A 118 -13.41 -12.29 0.35
CA PHE A 118 -13.63 -13.73 0.30
C PHE A 118 -14.70 -14.19 1.29
N ALA A 119 -15.48 -15.20 0.91
CA ALA A 119 -16.45 -15.83 1.81
C ALA A 119 -15.78 -16.75 2.83
N ILE A 120 -14.67 -17.40 2.46
CA ILE A 120 -13.85 -18.24 3.32
C ILE A 120 -12.45 -17.63 3.33
N ILE A 121 -11.98 -17.24 4.51
CA ILE A 121 -10.72 -16.52 4.69
C ILE A 121 -9.58 -17.52 4.81
N ASP A 122 -8.58 -17.38 3.94
CA ASP A 122 -7.29 -18.07 4.03
C ASP A 122 -6.21 -17.06 4.40
N PRO A 123 -5.91 -16.88 5.70
CA PRO A 123 -5.02 -15.82 6.15
C PRO A 123 -3.57 -16.00 5.69
N ILE A 124 -3.13 -17.25 5.50
CA ILE A 124 -1.77 -17.57 5.03
C ILE A 124 -1.63 -17.16 3.57
N ALA A 125 -2.59 -17.54 2.72
CA ALA A 125 -2.59 -17.14 1.32
C ALA A 125 -2.69 -15.62 1.15
N ILE A 126 -3.51 -14.95 1.97
CA ILE A 126 -3.64 -13.48 1.94
C ILE A 126 -2.32 -12.79 2.28
N ALA A 127 -1.65 -13.21 3.37
CA ALA A 127 -0.37 -12.64 3.77
C ALA A 127 0.70 -12.86 2.69
N ALA A 128 0.83 -14.10 2.20
CA ALA A 128 1.80 -14.46 1.17
C ALA A 128 1.57 -13.70 -0.15
N VAL A 129 0.31 -13.55 -0.59
CA VAL A 129 -0.01 -12.81 -1.82
C VAL A 129 0.25 -11.32 -1.65
N ARG A 130 -0.05 -10.73 -0.49
CA ARG A 130 0.23 -9.32 -0.22
C ARG A 130 1.74 -9.03 -0.25
N GLU A 131 2.54 -9.90 0.35
CA GLU A 131 4.01 -9.80 0.27
C GLU A 131 4.50 -9.99 -1.17
N ALA A 132 4.02 -11.02 -1.87
CA ALA A 132 4.42 -11.28 -3.25
C ALA A 132 4.08 -10.12 -4.19
N LEU A 133 2.89 -9.52 -4.08
CA LEU A 133 2.52 -8.31 -4.82
C LEU A 133 3.42 -7.13 -4.49
N THR A 134 3.77 -6.97 -3.20
CA THR A 134 4.70 -5.91 -2.76
C THR A 134 6.07 -6.10 -3.43
N ARG A 135 6.63 -7.31 -3.40
CA ARG A 135 7.91 -7.64 -4.04
C ARG A 135 7.87 -7.47 -5.55
N THR A 136 6.79 -7.89 -6.21
CA THR A 136 6.64 -7.73 -7.66
C THR A 136 6.64 -6.25 -8.06
N LEU A 137 5.81 -5.43 -7.41
CA LEU A 137 5.79 -3.99 -7.70
C LEU A 137 7.12 -3.32 -7.34
N ALA A 138 7.73 -3.70 -6.21
CA ALA A 138 9.04 -3.20 -5.79
C ALA A 138 10.13 -3.45 -6.83
N ASN A 139 10.16 -4.65 -7.43
CA ASN A 139 11.14 -5.01 -8.46
C ASN A 139 10.87 -4.33 -9.80
N GLU A 140 9.61 -4.29 -10.25
CA GLU A 140 9.24 -3.71 -11.54
C GLU A 140 9.39 -2.17 -11.58
N LEU A 141 9.27 -1.52 -10.41
CA LEU A 141 9.22 -0.06 -10.27
C LEU A 141 10.39 0.48 -9.41
N ALA A 142 11.47 -0.28 -9.26
CA ALA A 142 12.55 0.03 -8.33
C ALA A 142 13.17 1.42 -8.58
N ASP A 143 13.45 1.73 -9.85
CA ASP A 143 14.05 3.01 -10.25
C ASP A 143 13.11 4.19 -9.98
N GLU A 144 11.82 4.04 -10.31
CA GLU A 144 10.81 5.06 -10.05
C GLU A 144 10.57 5.27 -8.55
N PHE A 145 10.47 4.20 -7.77
CA PHE A 145 10.33 4.31 -6.32
C PHE A 145 11.52 5.04 -5.71
N LEU A 146 12.75 4.73 -6.16
CA LEU A 146 13.95 5.41 -5.68
C LEU A 146 13.96 6.90 -6.07
N ALA A 147 13.56 7.22 -7.30
CA ALA A 147 13.46 8.61 -7.76
C ALA A 147 12.44 9.41 -6.94
N VAL A 148 11.23 8.88 -6.76
CA VAL A 148 10.14 9.53 -6.01
C VAL A 148 10.48 9.62 -4.52
N TYR A 149 11.10 8.59 -3.94
CA TYR A 149 11.60 8.60 -2.55
C TYR A 149 12.57 9.76 -2.31
N ASN A 150 13.54 9.95 -3.21
CA ASN A 150 14.52 11.03 -3.11
C ASN A 150 13.90 12.41 -3.36
N ALA A 151 12.99 12.53 -4.34
CA ALA A 151 12.33 13.79 -4.69
C ALA A 151 11.41 14.33 -3.58
N ASN A 152 10.87 13.45 -2.72
CA ASN A 152 9.98 13.82 -1.62
C ASN A 152 10.70 13.96 -0.27
N LYS A 153 12.04 14.02 -0.25
CA LYS A 153 12.79 14.36 0.97
C LYS A 153 12.46 15.80 1.40
N LEU A 154 12.12 15.96 2.68
CA LEU A 154 11.87 17.26 3.31
C LEU A 154 13.09 17.66 4.15
N ASP A 155 13.43 18.95 4.14
CA ASP A 155 14.57 19.48 4.90
C ASP A 155 14.29 19.70 6.39
N SER A 156 13.01 19.74 6.76
CA SER A 156 12.58 19.99 8.15
C SER A 156 11.19 19.44 8.39
N TYR A 157 10.96 18.88 9.58
CA TYR A 157 9.65 18.40 9.98
C TYR A 157 8.63 19.54 10.21
N ARG A 158 7.45 19.40 9.58
CA ARG A 158 6.25 20.21 9.86
C ARG A 158 4.99 19.35 9.89
N VAL A 159 4.04 19.77 10.70
CA VAL A 159 2.68 19.19 10.78
C VAL A 159 1.75 20.02 9.89
N GLU A 160 2.05 20.06 8.59
CA GLU A 160 1.28 20.75 7.55
C GLU A 160 0.83 19.73 6.49
N HIS A 161 -0.37 19.90 5.93
CA HIS A 161 -0.96 18.91 5.02
C HIS A 161 -0.06 18.56 3.81
N ALA A 162 0.57 19.56 3.19
CA ALA A 162 1.47 19.33 2.06
C ALA A 162 2.72 18.50 2.47
N ASP A 163 3.32 18.80 3.61
CA ASP A 163 4.47 18.08 4.15
C ASP A 163 4.06 16.66 4.59
N ILE A 164 2.85 16.48 5.12
CA ILE A 164 2.28 15.16 5.45
C ILE A 164 2.13 14.31 4.18
N GLY A 165 1.57 14.87 3.10
CA GLY A 165 1.39 14.15 1.83
C GLY A 165 2.71 13.69 1.21
N LYS A 166 3.70 14.59 1.14
CA LYS A 166 5.05 14.25 0.64
C LYS A 166 5.73 13.17 1.48
N ARG A 167 5.63 13.29 2.81
CA ARG A 167 6.19 12.31 3.75
C ARG A 167 5.50 10.95 3.65
N ALA A 168 4.16 10.94 3.49
CA ALA A 168 3.40 9.72 3.24
C ALA A 168 3.88 9.03 1.96
N LEU A 169 3.96 9.76 0.84
CA LEU A 169 4.44 9.22 -0.43
C LEU A 169 5.87 8.68 -0.33
N ARG A 170 6.78 9.44 0.30
CA ARG A 170 8.16 9.00 0.54
C ARG A 170 8.21 7.71 1.35
N ASN A 171 7.44 7.59 2.42
CA ASN A 171 7.43 6.41 3.28
C ASN A 171 6.76 5.20 2.60
N THR A 172 5.76 5.42 1.75
CA THR A 172 5.21 4.37 0.88
C THR A 172 6.27 3.87 -0.11
N CYS A 173 7.05 4.76 -0.73
CA CYS A 173 8.16 4.34 -1.60
C CYS A 173 9.23 3.56 -0.82
N LEU A 174 9.60 3.99 0.39
CA LEU A 174 10.54 3.25 1.24
C LEU A 174 10.05 1.83 1.54
N ARG A 175 8.75 1.66 1.78
CA ARG A 175 8.16 0.35 2.01
C ARG A 175 8.41 -0.59 0.84
N TYR A 176 8.24 -0.14 -0.40
CA TYR A 176 8.56 -0.96 -1.57
C TYR A 176 10.07 -1.19 -1.73
N LEU A 177 10.89 -0.15 -1.57
CA LEU A 177 12.35 -0.25 -1.70
C LEU A 177 12.96 -1.26 -0.72
N ALA A 178 12.37 -1.45 0.46
CA ALA A 178 12.76 -2.48 1.41
C ALA A 178 12.59 -3.92 0.86
N PHE A 179 11.69 -4.15 -0.11
CA PHE A 179 11.44 -5.47 -0.71
C PHE A 179 12.14 -5.70 -2.06
N ALA A 180 12.70 -4.66 -2.69
CA ALA A 180 13.29 -4.74 -4.03
C ALA A 180 14.67 -5.41 -4.06
N GLU A 181 15.68 -4.74 -3.48
CA GLU A 181 17.05 -5.26 -3.41
C GLU A 181 17.53 -5.23 -1.96
N PRO A 182 17.92 -6.39 -1.37
CA PRO A 182 18.22 -6.48 0.07
C PRO A 182 19.27 -5.49 0.56
N THR A 183 20.35 -5.25 -0.20
CA THR A 183 21.47 -4.41 0.22
C THR A 183 21.11 -2.93 0.22
N LEU A 184 20.45 -2.47 -0.84
CA LEU A 184 19.97 -1.11 -0.99
C LEU A 184 18.84 -0.83 0.00
N GLY A 185 17.88 -1.75 0.13
CA GLY A 185 16.78 -1.67 1.09
C GLY A 185 17.29 -1.52 2.51
N ASP A 186 18.20 -2.40 2.95
CA ASP A 186 18.82 -2.35 4.28
C ASP A 186 19.50 -1.00 4.54
N LYS A 187 20.31 -0.53 3.59
CA LYS A 187 21.00 0.75 3.69
C LYS A 187 20.03 1.94 3.78
N LEU A 188 19.02 2.00 2.91
CA LEU A 188 18.05 3.10 2.87
C LEU A 188 17.22 3.16 4.15
N VAL A 189 16.75 2.01 4.62
CA VAL A 189 15.96 1.89 5.85
C VAL A 189 16.77 2.31 7.07
N ALA A 190 17.98 1.77 7.26
CA ALA A 190 18.86 2.15 8.37
C ALA A 190 19.21 3.65 8.32
N THR A 191 19.52 4.18 7.12
CA THR A 191 19.83 5.60 6.94
C THR A 191 18.64 6.47 7.35
N GLN A 192 17.43 6.15 6.90
CA GLN A 192 16.25 6.92 7.27
C GLN A 192 15.98 6.86 8.77
N TYR A 193 16.10 5.69 9.41
CA TYR A 193 15.88 5.55 10.84
C TYR A 193 16.81 6.45 11.66
N HIS A 194 18.13 6.40 11.39
CA HIS A 194 19.10 7.19 12.15
C HIS A 194 19.09 8.69 11.84
N GLN A 195 18.69 9.07 10.62
CA GLN A 195 18.62 10.48 10.21
C GLN A 195 17.25 11.12 10.45
N ALA A 196 16.24 10.36 10.86
CA ALA A 196 14.91 10.88 11.11
C ALA A 196 14.92 11.91 12.26
N ASP A 197 14.38 13.09 11.99
CA ASP A 197 14.15 14.16 12.98
C ASP A 197 12.74 14.08 13.60
N ASN A 198 11.94 13.08 13.20
CA ASN A 198 10.55 12.91 13.61
C ASN A 198 10.16 11.42 13.71
N MET A 199 9.14 11.13 14.51
CA MET A 199 8.68 9.76 14.77
C MET A 199 8.01 9.11 13.55
N THR A 200 7.43 9.88 12.63
CA THR A 200 6.77 9.33 11.43
C THR A 200 7.79 8.63 10.54
N ASP A 201 8.93 9.25 10.28
CA ASP A 201 9.96 8.70 9.41
C ASP A 201 10.76 7.58 10.07
N ALA A 202 11.05 7.70 11.38
CA ALA A 202 11.71 6.67 12.16
C ALA A 202 10.86 5.39 12.21
N LEU A 203 9.57 5.53 12.53
CA LEU A 203 8.66 4.38 12.59
C LEU A 203 8.42 3.75 11.22
N ALA A 204 8.32 4.54 10.16
CA ALA A 204 8.18 4.03 8.79
C ALA A 204 9.39 3.18 8.39
N ALA A 205 10.61 3.62 8.70
CA ALA A 205 11.83 2.86 8.48
C ALA A 205 11.84 1.56 9.31
N LEU A 206 11.56 1.63 10.61
CA LEU A 206 11.52 0.45 11.47
C LEU A 206 10.47 -0.57 11.01
N SER A 207 9.29 -0.09 10.62
CA SER A 207 8.20 -0.91 10.07
C SER A 207 8.60 -1.60 8.78
N ALA A 208 9.34 -0.91 7.90
CA ALA A 208 9.87 -1.49 6.67
C ALA A 208 10.94 -2.55 6.96
N ALA A 209 11.83 -2.31 7.93
CA ALA A 209 12.84 -3.29 8.37
C ALA A 209 12.20 -4.59 8.86
N VAL A 210 11.16 -4.49 9.69
CA VAL A 210 10.42 -5.64 10.22
C VAL A 210 9.68 -6.35 9.09
N ALA A 211 8.93 -5.61 8.26
CA ALA A 211 8.10 -6.20 7.21
C ALA A 211 8.91 -6.94 6.14
N ALA A 212 10.10 -6.46 5.80
CA ALA A 212 10.97 -7.09 4.80
C ALA A 212 12.04 -8.01 5.40
N GLU A 213 12.05 -8.20 6.74
CA GLU A 213 13.04 -8.98 7.48
C GLU A 213 14.49 -8.59 7.15
N LEU A 214 14.76 -7.27 7.12
CA LEU A 214 16.07 -6.75 6.75
C LEU A 214 17.13 -7.04 7.82
N PRO A 215 18.42 -7.17 7.44
CA PRO A 215 19.53 -7.38 8.37
C PRO A 215 19.59 -6.36 9.53
N CYS A 216 19.28 -5.09 9.27
CA CYS A 216 19.27 -4.05 10.29
C CYS A 216 18.14 -4.17 11.32
N ARG A 217 17.10 -4.99 11.07
CA ARG A 217 15.87 -5.07 11.88
C ARG A 217 16.15 -5.19 13.38
N ASP A 218 16.96 -6.18 13.78
CA ASP A 218 17.15 -6.49 15.20
C ASP A 218 17.91 -5.38 15.93
N ALA A 219 18.91 -4.78 15.27
CA ALA A 219 19.64 -3.64 15.81
C ALA A 219 18.71 -2.42 16.00
N LEU A 220 17.90 -2.09 14.99
CA LEU A 220 16.98 -0.96 15.08
C LEU A 220 15.87 -1.18 16.11
N MET A 221 15.34 -2.40 16.24
CA MET A 221 14.35 -2.76 17.25
C MET A 221 14.93 -2.62 18.67
N GLN A 222 16.17 -3.04 18.90
CA GLN A 222 16.84 -2.87 20.20
C GLN A 222 17.12 -1.41 20.51
N GLU A 223 17.63 -0.63 19.53
CA GLU A 223 17.86 0.81 19.72
C GLU A 223 16.57 1.57 20.04
N TYR A 224 15.45 1.17 19.45
CA TYR A 224 14.15 1.76 19.75
C TYR A 224 13.73 1.45 21.19
N ASP A 225 13.86 0.20 21.63
CA ASP A 225 13.57 -0.21 23.00
C ASP A 225 14.46 0.53 24.02
N ASP A 226 15.79 0.47 23.85
CA ASP A 226 16.76 1.14 24.74
C ASP A 226 16.49 2.66 24.88
N LYS A 227 15.96 3.29 23.84
CA LYS A 227 15.64 4.72 23.84
C LYS A 227 14.26 5.04 24.42
N TRP A 228 13.27 4.19 24.18
CA TRP A 228 11.86 4.52 24.41
C TRP A 228 11.15 3.63 25.43
N HIS A 229 11.83 2.65 26.05
CA HIS A 229 11.23 1.71 27.00
C HIS A 229 10.44 2.34 28.17
N GLN A 230 10.71 3.61 28.51
CA GLN A 230 9.99 4.36 29.56
C GLN A 230 8.74 5.10 29.05
N ASP A 231 8.54 5.20 27.74
CA ASP A 231 7.38 5.86 27.12
C ASP A 231 6.41 4.81 26.55
N GLY A 232 5.36 4.51 27.34
CA GLY A 232 4.39 3.47 26.98
C GLY A 232 3.72 3.68 25.62
N LEU A 233 3.38 4.93 25.25
CA LEU A 233 2.71 5.21 23.97
C LEU A 233 3.63 5.00 22.78
N VAL A 234 4.93 5.22 22.97
CA VAL A 234 5.95 4.98 21.94
C VAL A 234 6.25 3.49 21.83
N MET A 235 6.25 2.76 22.95
CA MET A 235 6.43 1.31 23.00
C MET A 235 5.23 0.52 22.47
N ASP A 236 4.00 1.03 22.58
CA ASP A 236 2.82 0.41 21.95
C ASP A 236 3.05 0.19 20.44
N LYS A 237 3.70 1.13 19.76
CA LYS A 237 4.06 1.02 18.34
C LYS A 237 5.08 -0.10 18.10
N TRP A 238 6.05 -0.23 19.00
CA TRP A 238 7.05 -1.29 18.94
C TRP A 238 6.42 -2.67 19.15
N PHE A 239 5.49 -2.81 20.11
CA PHE A 239 4.74 -4.05 20.34
C PHE A 239 3.83 -4.41 19.14
N ILE A 240 3.23 -3.41 18.48
CA ILE A 240 2.49 -3.64 17.22
C ILE A 240 3.43 -4.24 16.16
N LEU A 241 4.67 -3.74 16.03
CA LEU A 241 5.62 -4.29 15.06
C LEU A 241 6.07 -5.70 15.40
N GLN A 242 6.31 -6.00 16.68
CA GLN A 242 6.58 -7.38 17.11
C GLN A 242 5.43 -8.32 16.78
N SER A 243 4.20 -7.94 17.15
CA SER A 243 3.01 -8.78 16.96
C SER A 243 2.57 -8.94 15.51
N THR A 244 3.00 -8.06 14.62
CA THR A 244 2.71 -8.11 13.17
C THR A 244 3.92 -8.53 12.32
N SER A 245 5.01 -8.98 12.96
CA SER A 245 6.20 -9.48 12.28
C SER A 245 5.88 -10.71 11.40
N PRO A 246 6.39 -10.77 10.15
CA PRO A 246 6.23 -11.95 9.30
C PRO A 246 7.14 -13.13 9.71
N ALA A 247 8.02 -12.93 10.70
CA ALA A 247 8.99 -13.94 11.11
C ALA A 247 8.31 -15.23 11.58
N ALA A 248 8.85 -16.38 11.19
CA ALA A 248 8.28 -17.70 11.50
C ALA A 248 8.13 -17.97 13.01
N ASN A 249 8.93 -17.31 13.84
CA ASN A 249 8.92 -17.44 15.30
C ASN A 249 8.13 -16.33 16.01
N VAL A 250 7.29 -15.54 15.32
CA VAL A 250 6.58 -14.37 15.89
C VAL A 250 5.78 -14.65 17.18
N VAL A 251 5.32 -15.90 17.39
CA VAL A 251 4.57 -16.30 18.58
C VAL A 251 5.45 -16.37 19.83
N GLU A 252 6.74 -16.68 19.72
CA GLU A 252 7.63 -16.83 20.88
C GLU A 252 7.96 -15.50 21.57
N PRO A 253 8.38 -14.42 20.87
CA PRO A 253 8.62 -13.12 21.49
C PRO A 253 7.36 -12.50 22.12
N CYS A 254 6.20 -12.72 21.51
CA CYS A 254 4.93 -12.16 22.00
C CYS A 254 4.43 -12.84 23.29
N ALA A 255 4.90 -14.06 23.60
CA ALA A 255 4.52 -14.76 24.83
C ALA A 255 5.27 -14.26 26.08
N VAL A 256 6.29 -13.41 25.91
CA VAL A 256 7.19 -12.95 26.98
C VAL A 256 6.92 -11.49 27.38
N CYS A 257 6.08 -10.77 26.64
CA CYS A 257 5.69 -9.37 26.92
C CYS A 257 4.51 -9.29 27.91
#